data_AF-A0A1X7MZ32-F1
#
_entry.id   AF-A0A1X7MZ32-F1
#
_cell.length_a   1.000
_cell.length_b   1.000
_cell.length_c   1.000
_cell.angle_alpha   90.00
_cell.angle_beta   90.00
_cell.angle_gamma   90.00
#
_symmetry.space_group_name_H-M   'P 1'
#
loop_
_entity.id
_entity.type
_entity.pdbx_description
1 polymer ?
#
loop_
_entity_poly.entity_id
_entity_poly.type
_entity_poly.pdbx_seq_one_letter_code
_entity_poly.pdbx_strand_id
1 'polypeptide(L)'
;MSAALTVAGLNDLFRETFLTGRVVLTDGIASLPDDLREAVITRVRTFDAFSPDDDPYGEHDCGAFDQPGVGKVFWKIDCYDPEYRHRNEDPADPKVTRRVLTIMLAEEY
;
A
#
# COMPACT_ATOMS: atom_id res chain seq x y z
N MET A 1 8.62 -19.71 -19.62
CA MET A 1 7.48 -18.76 -19.61
C MET A 1 7.66 -17.87 -18.40
N SER A 2 7.79 -16.56 -18.57
CA SER A 2 7.67 -15.63 -17.44
C SER A 2 6.20 -15.71 -17.01
N ALA A 3 5.93 -16.09 -15.76
CA ALA A 3 4.61 -15.95 -15.20
C ALA A 3 4.30 -14.44 -15.18
N ALA A 4 3.19 -14.03 -15.80
CA ALA A 4 2.67 -12.69 -15.59
C ALA A 4 2.32 -12.58 -14.10
N LEU A 5 2.83 -11.55 -13.42
CA LEU A 5 2.48 -11.29 -12.03
C LEU A 5 1.01 -10.88 -11.96
N THR A 6 0.27 -11.42 -10.98
CA THR A 6 -1.10 -10.99 -10.68
C THR A 6 -1.09 -9.56 -10.10
N VAL A 7 -2.26 -8.91 -10.01
CA VAL A 7 -2.37 -7.60 -9.34
C VAL A 7 -1.85 -7.68 -7.91
N ALA A 8 -2.26 -8.71 -7.15
CA ALA A 8 -1.70 -9.01 -5.82
C ALA A 8 -0.18 -9.15 -5.84
N GLY A 9 0.40 -9.94 -6.74
CA GLY A 9 1.86 -10.11 -6.81
C GLY A 9 2.60 -8.81 -7.15
N LEU A 10 2.01 -7.93 -7.96
CA LEU A 10 2.56 -6.60 -8.25
C LEU A 10 2.44 -5.65 -7.04
N ASN A 11 1.32 -5.71 -6.33
CA ASN A 11 1.07 -4.93 -5.13
C ASN A 11 1.96 -5.37 -3.96
N ASP A 12 2.13 -6.67 -3.75
CA ASP A 12 3.04 -7.24 -2.76
C ASP A 12 4.49 -6.88 -3.08
N LEU A 13 4.94 -7.07 -4.32
CA LEU A 13 6.29 -6.66 -4.73
C LEU A 13 6.53 -5.18 -4.42
N PHE A 14 5.55 -4.32 -4.71
CA PHE A 14 5.64 -2.90 -4.40
C PHE A 14 5.67 -2.64 -2.89
N ARG A 15 4.71 -3.19 -2.14
CA ARG A 15 4.54 -3.00 -0.70
C ARG A 15 5.74 -3.51 0.10
N GLU A 16 6.30 -4.65 -0.28
CA GLU A 16 7.42 -5.27 0.43
C GLU A 16 8.76 -4.57 0.14
N THR A 17 8.95 -4.03 -1.07
CA THR A 17 10.27 -3.53 -1.54
C THR A 17 10.35 -2.02 -1.74
N PHE A 18 9.22 -1.36 -1.97
CA PHE A 18 9.11 0.05 -2.38
C PHE A 18 9.78 0.43 -3.71
N LEU A 19 10.11 -0.55 -4.58
CA LEU A 19 10.90 -0.29 -5.80
C LEU A 19 10.07 0.05 -7.06
N THR A 20 8.77 -0.22 -7.07
CA THR A 20 7.93 -0.18 -8.28
C THR A 20 6.85 0.90 -8.27
N GLY A 21 6.93 1.85 -7.33
CA GLY A 21 5.92 2.90 -7.16
C GLY A 21 6.39 4.02 -6.23
N ARG A 22 5.44 4.81 -5.73
CA ARG A 22 5.71 5.91 -4.80
C ARG A 22 5.08 5.62 -3.44
N VAL A 23 5.85 5.80 -2.38
CA VAL A 23 5.33 5.73 -1.01
C VAL A 23 5.03 7.15 -0.53
N VAL A 24 3.83 7.35 0.00
CA VAL A 24 3.36 8.59 0.59
C VAL A 24 2.98 8.29 2.04
N LEU A 25 3.51 9.10 2.95
CA LEU A 25 3.09 9.12 4.35
C LEU A 25 2.27 10.38 4.55
N THR A 26 1.11 10.28 5.19
CA THR A 26 0.37 11.46 5.64
C THR A 26 1.11 12.16 6.78
N ASP A 27 0.70 13.39 7.09
CA ASP A 27 1.35 14.21 8.11
C ASP A 27 1.34 13.54 9.48
N GLY A 28 0.26 12.83 9.84
CA GLY A 28 0.16 12.06 11.08
C GLY A 28 1.25 11.00 11.21
N ILE A 29 1.49 10.21 10.15
CA ILE A 29 2.54 9.18 10.12
C ILE A 29 3.94 9.81 10.02
N ALA A 30 4.11 10.85 9.19
CA ALA A 30 5.39 11.50 8.98
C ALA A 30 5.92 12.17 10.27
N SER A 31 5.01 12.71 11.10
CA SER A 31 5.32 13.41 12.35
C SER A 31 5.63 12.48 13.53
N LEU A 32 5.49 11.16 13.37
CA LEU A 32 5.82 10.20 14.42
C LEU A 32 7.33 10.21 14.74
N PRO A 33 7.70 9.90 16.01
CA PRO A 33 9.05 9.49 16.35
C PRO A 33 9.56 8.38 15.42
N ASP A 34 10.87 8.40 15.13
CA ASP A 34 11.48 7.52 14.12
C ASP A 34 11.22 6.03 14.38
N ASP A 35 11.28 5.59 15.64
CA ASP A 35 11.04 4.21 16.07
C ASP A 35 9.59 3.78 15.82
N LEU A 36 8.62 4.63 16.13
CA LEU A 36 7.21 4.36 15.87
C LEU A 36 6.90 4.38 14.37
N ARG A 37 7.49 5.33 13.62
CA ARG A 37 7.32 5.42 12.17
C ARG A 37 7.91 4.20 11.47
N GLU A 38 9.10 3.75 11.87
CA GLU A 38 9.73 2.54 11.35
C GLU A 38 8.89 1.29 11.66
N ALA A 39 8.32 1.20 12.87
CA ALA A 39 7.44 0.10 13.23
C ALA A 39 6.19 0.03 12.34
N VAL A 40 5.55 1.18 12.07
CA VAL A 40 4.41 1.28 11.14
C VAL A 40 4.82 0.82 9.73
N ILE A 41 5.91 1.38 9.19
CA ILE A 41 6.39 1.06 7.85
C ILE A 41 6.71 -0.43 7.74
N THR A 42 7.39 -1.00 8.73
CA THR A 42 7.72 -2.42 8.78
C THR A 42 6.45 -3.27 8.79
N ARG A 43 5.44 -2.88 9.58
CA ARG A 43 4.18 -3.61 9.66
C ARG A 43 3.39 -3.56 8.35
N VAL A 44 3.42 -2.45 7.61
CA VAL A 44 2.85 -2.36 6.25
C VAL A 44 3.60 -3.29 5.29
N ARG A 45 4.93 -3.29 5.31
CA ARG A 45 5.77 -4.15 4.45
C ARG A 45 5.57 -5.64 4.71
N THR A 46 5.26 -6.02 5.95
CA THR A 46 5.07 -7.43 6.35
C THR A 46 3.60 -7.80 6.58
N PHE A 47 2.66 -6.94 6.21
CA PHE A 47 1.24 -7.21 6.35
C PHE A 47 0.83 -8.46 5.55
N ASP A 48 0.14 -9.38 6.20
CA ASP A 48 -0.30 -10.67 5.67
C ASP A 48 -1.74 -11.04 6.11
N ALA A 49 -2.40 -10.14 6.84
CA ALA A 49 -3.72 -10.34 7.41
C ALA A 49 -4.84 -9.95 6.43
N PHE A 50 -4.75 -10.42 5.18
CA PHE A 50 -5.80 -10.22 4.18
C PHE A 50 -6.99 -11.14 4.48
N SER A 51 -8.19 -10.58 4.51
CA SER A 51 -9.43 -11.31 4.74
C SER A 51 -10.40 -11.05 3.57
N PRO A 52 -11.36 -11.94 3.28
CA PRO A 52 -12.37 -11.67 2.25
C PRO A 52 -13.22 -10.42 2.51
N ASP A 53 -13.32 -9.98 3.76
CA ASP A 53 -14.07 -8.78 4.14
C ASP A 53 -13.27 -7.50 3.86
N ASP A 54 -11.94 -7.54 4.04
CA ASP A 54 -11.03 -6.41 3.84
C ASP A 54 -10.45 -6.36 2.42
N ASP A 55 -10.34 -7.52 1.75
CA ASP A 55 -9.79 -7.69 0.41
C ASP A 55 -10.71 -8.57 -0.46
N PRO A 56 -11.90 -8.04 -0.84
CA PRO A 56 -12.91 -8.80 -1.57
C PRO A 56 -12.46 -9.22 -2.99
N TYR A 57 -11.45 -8.54 -3.54
CA TYR A 57 -10.92 -8.80 -4.87
C TYR A 57 -9.62 -9.61 -4.86
N GLY A 58 -9.04 -9.86 -3.68
CA GLY A 58 -7.77 -10.56 -3.53
C GLY A 58 -6.62 -9.81 -4.20
N GLU A 59 -6.69 -8.48 -4.22
CA GLU A 59 -5.71 -7.62 -4.91
C GLU A 59 -4.58 -7.17 -3.98
N HIS A 60 -4.70 -7.41 -2.67
CA HIS A 60 -3.72 -6.99 -1.67
C HIS A 60 -3.42 -5.48 -1.76
N ASP A 61 -4.43 -4.68 -2.10
CA ASP A 61 -4.27 -3.25 -2.37
C ASP A 61 -4.52 -2.38 -1.14
N CYS A 62 -5.04 -2.93 -0.04
CA CYS A 62 -5.25 -2.16 1.19
C CYS A 62 -5.19 -3.03 2.45
N GLY A 63 -5.13 -2.36 3.60
CA GLY A 63 -5.20 -3.02 4.89
C GLY A 63 -5.25 -2.03 6.05
N ALA A 64 -5.54 -2.57 7.23
CA ALA A 64 -5.65 -1.82 8.46
C ALA A 64 -5.08 -2.61 9.64
N PHE A 65 -4.46 -1.92 10.59
CA PHE A 65 -4.00 -2.53 11.83
C PHE A 65 -3.87 -1.50 12.96
N ASP A 66 -3.96 -1.97 14.20
CA ASP A 66 -3.65 -1.18 15.38
C ASP A 66 -2.15 -1.28 15.71
N GLN A 67 -1.48 -0.14 15.79
CA GLN A 67 -0.07 -0.04 16.13
C GLN A 67 0.11 0.53 17.55
N PRO A 68 0.76 -0.20 18.48
CA PRO A 68 1.03 0.29 19.82
C PRO A 68 1.76 1.65 19.82
N GLY A 69 1.28 2.59 20.61
CA GLY A 69 1.84 3.94 20.72
C GLY A 69 1.48 4.88 19.56
N VAL A 70 0.77 4.40 18.54
CA VAL A 70 0.35 5.19 17.37
C VAL A 70 -1.18 5.25 17.25
N GLY A 71 -1.84 4.09 17.34
CA GLY A 71 -3.28 3.96 17.10
C GLY A 71 -3.58 3.18 15.82
N LYS A 72 -4.77 3.37 15.26
CA LYS A 72 -5.21 2.65 14.06
C LYS A 72 -4.60 3.27 12.81
N VAL A 73 -3.92 2.43 12.02
CA VAL A 73 -3.26 2.79 10.76
C VAL A 73 -4.00 2.15 9.60
N PHE A 74 -4.22 2.92 8.55
CA PHE A 74 -4.68 2.45 7.25
C PHE A 74 -3.57 2.58 6.22
N TRP A 75 -3.56 1.67 5.26
CA TRP A 75 -2.73 1.80 4.08
C TRP A 75 -3.48 1.33 2.85
N LYS A 76 -3.14 1.90 1.69
CA LYS A 76 -3.70 1.52 0.39
C LYS A 76 -2.74 1.75 -0.76
N ILE A 77 -2.92 1.02 -1.84
CA ILE A 77 -2.19 1.10 -3.11
C ILE A 77 -3.18 1.53 -4.19
N ASP A 78 -3.05 2.78 -4.61
CA ASP A 78 -3.81 3.29 -5.75
C ASP A 78 -3.03 3.09 -7.04
N CYS A 79 -3.71 2.61 -8.08
CA CYS A 79 -3.18 2.44 -9.44
C CYS A 79 -3.59 3.61 -10.32
N TYR A 80 -2.63 4.34 -10.87
CA TYR A 80 -2.82 5.50 -11.73
C TYR A 80 -2.29 5.27 -13.15
N ASP A 81 -2.74 6.12 -14.07
CA ASP A 81 -2.14 6.31 -15.39
C ASP A 81 -0.66 6.76 -15.28
N PRO A 82 0.12 6.74 -16.38
CA PRO A 82 1.53 7.14 -16.35
C PRO A 82 1.78 8.58 -15.88
N GLU A 83 0.77 9.44 -15.94
CA GLU A 83 0.83 10.85 -15.55
C GLU A 83 0.36 11.12 -14.11
N TYR A 84 -0.09 10.10 -13.38
CA TYR A 84 -0.70 10.21 -12.04
C TYR A 84 -1.97 11.07 -12.00
N ARG A 85 -2.75 11.13 -13.08
CA ARG A 85 -3.95 12.00 -13.17
C ARG A 85 -5.24 11.25 -12.88
N HIS A 86 -5.39 10.06 -13.44
CA HIS A 86 -6.60 9.26 -13.30
C HIS A 86 -6.25 7.88 -12.77
N ARG A 87 -7.21 7.25 -12.07
CA ARG A 87 -7.11 5.84 -11.72
C ARG A 87 -7.03 5.03 -13.02
N ASN A 88 -6.06 4.13 -13.14
CA ASN A 88 -5.93 3.28 -14.30
C ASN A 88 -6.90 2.09 -14.16
N GLU A 89 -7.59 1.76 -15.25
CA GLU A 89 -8.51 0.61 -15.33
C GLU A 89 -7.78 -0.71 -15.61
N ASP A 90 -6.50 -0.66 -16.02
CA ASP A 90 -5.66 -1.86 -16.22
C ASP A 90 -4.52 -1.96 -15.17
N PRO A 91 -4.83 -2.35 -13.91
CA PRO A 91 -3.82 -2.50 -12.86
C PRO A 91 -2.85 -3.64 -13.13
N ALA A 92 -3.15 -4.55 -14.06
CA ALA A 92 -2.35 -5.73 -14.35
C ALA A 92 -1.14 -5.46 -15.27
N ASP A 93 -1.15 -4.38 -16.06
CA ASP A 93 0.00 -4.00 -16.89
C ASP A 93 0.91 -2.95 -16.19
N PRO A 94 2.08 -3.37 -15.65
CA PRO A 94 3.01 -2.45 -15.00
C PRO A 94 3.67 -1.42 -15.95
N LYS A 95 3.56 -1.59 -17.26
CA LYS A 95 4.11 -0.62 -18.22
C LYS A 95 3.29 0.66 -18.29
N VAL A 96 1.97 0.53 -18.10
CA VAL A 96 1.02 1.65 -18.16
C VAL A 96 0.49 2.05 -16.79
N THR A 97 0.70 1.23 -15.75
CA THR A 97 0.24 1.52 -14.39
C THR A 97 1.34 2.07 -13.49
N ARG A 98 0.99 3.12 -12.73
CA ARG A 98 1.81 3.68 -11.65
C ARG A 98 1.14 3.41 -10.31
N ARG A 99 1.88 2.80 -9.37
CA ARG A 99 1.37 2.49 -8.03
C ARG A 99 1.77 3.55 -7.02
N VAL A 100 0.85 3.91 -6.14
CA VAL A 100 1.07 4.82 -5.01
C VAL A 100 0.60 4.14 -3.74
N LEU A 101 1.52 3.84 -2.83
CA LEU A 101 1.24 3.34 -1.50
C LEU A 101 1.08 4.53 -0.58
N THR A 102 -0.12 4.72 -0.03
CA THR A 102 -0.37 5.71 1.01
C THR A 102 -0.47 5.01 2.35
N ILE A 103 0.27 5.49 3.35
CA ILE A 103 0.20 5.04 4.75
C ILE A 103 -0.30 6.22 5.58
N MET A 104 -1.37 6.01 6.35
CA MET A 104 -2.05 7.07 7.08
C MET A 104 -2.63 6.62 8.41
N LEU A 105 -2.87 7.54 9.33
CA LEU A 105 -3.70 7.28 10.50
C LEU A 105 -5.16 7.15 10.06
N ALA A 106 -5.93 6.32 10.76
CA ALA A 106 -7.34 6.10 10.44
C ALA A 106 -8.20 7.36 10.59
N GLU A 107 -7.77 8.34 11.38
CA GLU A 107 -8.43 9.65 11.52
C GLU A 107 -8.19 10.59 10.34
N GLU A 108 -7.25 10.27 9.46
CA GLU A 108 -6.93 11.03 8.25
C GLU A 108 -7.63 10.47 7.00
N TYR A 109 -8.44 9.42 7.17
CA TYR A 109 -9.20 8.73 6.12
C TYR A 109 -10.69 9.10 6.18
#